data_AF-A0A6N9DIB7-F1
#
_entry.id   AF-A0A6N9DIB7-F1
#
_cell.length_a   1.000
_cell.length_b   1.000
_cell.length_c   1.000
_cell.angle_alpha   90.00
_cell.angle_beta   90.00
_cell.angle_gamma   90.00
#
_symmetry.space_group_name_H-M   'P 1'
#
loop_
_entity.id
_entity.type
_entity.pdbx_description
1 polymer ?
#
loop_
_entity_poly.entity_id
_entity_poly.type
_entity_poly.pdbx_seq_one_letter_code
_entity_poly.pdbx_strand_id
1 'polypeptide(L)'
;MVSFETDGEIFDTFRLIDYIDRMANDHNELLRWWVSIRARGTMLPSLGVVDLGSQAGSVNAISRSRLTHDRGSLGALANPVTVEGSTGDEIVGLARDVVESVREDFRSNSSQYSTRFSTVLRSHRNPEEGLLCIYPVSANSKAGDRAKNRVDLFGNGRAHPPVIGLAVLFPPSRAAREAVRIGGPLGGRGR
;
A
#
# COMPACT_ATOMS: atom_id res chain seq x y z
N MET A 1 -6.95 -4.89 -29.94
CA MET A 1 -6.91 -4.99 -28.48
C MET A 1 -5.44 -5.02 -28.08
N VAL A 2 -4.91 -3.91 -27.58
CA VAL A 2 -3.48 -3.80 -27.27
C VAL A 2 -3.31 -4.02 -25.77
N SER A 3 -2.84 -5.20 -25.39
CA SER A 3 -2.41 -5.49 -24.02
C SER A 3 -0.94 -5.12 -23.89
N PHE A 4 -0.63 -4.17 -23.02
CA PHE A 4 0.74 -3.88 -22.64
C PHE A 4 0.97 -4.47 -21.26
N GLU A 5 1.74 -5.56 -21.19
CA GLU A 5 2.28 -6.05 -19.94
C GLU A 5 3.36 -5.07 -19.48
N THR A 6 3.26 -4.60 -18.24
CA THR A 6 4.39 -3.95 -17.58
C THR A 6 5.19 -5.04 -16.89
N ASP A 7 6.51 -5.04 -17.05
CA ASP A 7 7.42 -5.96 -16.35
C ASP A 7 7.42 -5.80 -14.81
N GLY A 8 6.53 -4.97 -14.25
CA GLY A 8 6.32 -4.82 -12.81
C GLY A 8 7.45 -4.07 -12.09
N GLU A 9 8.47 -3.59 -12.81
CA GLU A 9 9.68 -3.02 -12.21
C GLU A 9 9.58 -1.50 -11.92
N ILE A 10 8.75 -0.73 -12.64
CA ILE A 10 8.73 0.74 -12.51
C ILE A 10 7.31 1.25 -12.29
N PHE A 11 7.13 2.07 -11.25
CA PHE A 11 5.88 2.79 -10.98
C PHE A 11 5.67 3.89 -12.03
N ASP A 12 4.85 3.62 -13.04
CA ASP A 12 4.52 4.58 -14.10
C ASP A 12 3.41 5.53 -13.63
N THR A 13 3.83 6.73 -13.22
CA THR A 13 2.90 7.74 -12.67
C THR A 13 1.93 8.27 -13.73
N PHE A 14 2.36 8.39 -14.99
CA PHE A 14 1.50 8.89 -16.06
C PHE A 14 0.41 7.89 -16.42
N ARG A 15 0.74 6.60 -16.49
CA ARG A 15 -0.28 5.55 -16.67
C ARG A 15 -1.26 5.48 -15.51
N LEU A 16 -0.77 5.67 -14.28
CA LEU A 16 -1.64 5.72 -13.11
C LEU A 16 -2.65 6.86 -13.20
N ILE A 17 -2.19 8.06 -13.57
CA ILE A 17 -3.05 9.23 -13.76
C ILE A 17 -4.05 8.98 -14.88
N ASP A 18 -3.60 8.52 -16.06
CA ASP A 18 -4.48 8.20 -17.19
C ASP A 18 -5.54 7.15 -16.82
N TYR A 19 -5.17 6.13 -16.04
CA TYR A 19 -6.13 5.15 -15.54
C TYR A 19 -7.16 5.77 -14.58
N ILE A 20 -6.71 6.58 -13.61
CA ILE A 20 -7.62 7.25 -12.67
C ILE A 20 -8.60 8.15 -13.44
N ASP A 21 -8.08 8.94 -14.38
CA ASP A 21 -8.90 9.87 -15.18
C ASP A 21 -9.93 9.12 -16.03
N ARG A 22 -9.55 8.03 -16.69
CA ARG A 22 -10.49 7.21 -17.48
C ARG A 22 -11.56 6.56 -16.60
N MET A 23 -11.15 5.95 -15.48
CA MET A 23 -12.10 5.30 -14.58
C MET A 23 -13.13 6.31 -14.03
N ALA A 24 -12.68 7.53 -13.70
CA ALA A 24 -13.55 8.60 -13.23
C ALA A 24 -14.51 9.10 -14.31
N ASN A 25 -13.99 9.44 -15.50
CA ASN A 25 -14.78 10.11 -16.53
C ASN A 25 -15.66 9.16 -17.34
N ASP A 26 -15.17 7.94 -17.64
CA ASP A 26 -15.85 7.03 -18.57
C ASP A 26 -16.70 5.98 -17.83
N HIS A 27 -16.38 5.68 -16.58
CA HIS A 27 -16.96 4.54 -15.84
C HIS A 27 -17.59 4.91 -14.49
N ASN A 28 -17.54 6.18 -14.07
CA ASN A 28 -18.01 6.62 -12.74
C ASN A 28 -17.36 5.83 -11.58
N GLU A 29 -16.08 5.51 -11.70
CA GLU A 29 -15.27 4.83 -10.66
C GLU A 29 -14.20 5.79 -10.10
N LEU A 30 -13.62 5.49 -8.93
CA LEU A 30 -12.55 6.29 -8.33
C LEU A 30 -12.88 7.79 -8.12
N LEU A 31 -14.16 8.12 -7.96
CA LEU A 31 -14.68 9.49 -7.78
C LEU A 31 -14.31 10.10 -6.43
N ARG A 32 -14.12 9.26 -5.41
CA ARG A 32 -13.81 9.66 -4.04
C ARG A 32 -12.58 8.91 -3.55
N TRP A 33 -11.81 9.56 -2.68
CA TRP A 33 -10.55 9.01 -2.20
C TRP A 33 -10.48 9.05 -0.68
N TRP A 34 -10.25 7.89 -0.10
CA TRP A 34 -9.74 7.79 1.26
C TRP A 34 -8.25 8.12 1.24
N VAL A 35 -7.83 9.08 2.07
CA VAL A 35 -6.42 9.41 2.26
C VAL A 35 -6.02 9.03 3.67
N SER A 36 -5.05 8.11 3.81
CA SER A 36 -4.60 7.60 5.11
C SER A 36 -3.11 7.82 5.31
N ILE A 37 -2.76 8.50 6.40
CA ILE A 37 -1.37 8.61 6.85
C ILE A 37 -1.05 7.38 7.70
N ARG A 38 -0.13 6.54 7.21
CA ARG A 38 0.26 5.26 7.80
C ARG A 38 1.47 5.45 8.71
N ALA A 39 1.26 6.21 9.77
CA ALA A 39 2.23 6.50 10.82
C ALA A 39 2.24 5.43 11.92
N ARG A 40 3.23 5.48 12.82
CA ARG A 40 3.20 4.65 14.04
C ARG A 40 2.19 5.20 15.04
N GLY A 41 1.51 4.29 15.76
CA GLY A 41 0.68 4.67 16.91
C GLY A 41 1.50 5.25 18.08
N THR A 42 2.75 4.81 18.23
CA THR A 42 3.65 5.23 19.31
C THR A 42 4.96 5.79 18.75
N MET A 43 5.39 6.92 19.34
CA MET A 43 6.66 7.57 19.03
C MET A 43 7.84 6.65 19.38
N LEU A 44 8.79 6.52 18.45
CA LEU A 44 10.07 5.87 18.69
C LEU A 44 11.18 6.91 18.51
N PRO A 45 11.99 7.20 19.54
CA PRO A 45 13.05 8.22 19.44
C PRO A 45 14.04 7.96 18.31
N SER A 46 14.33 6.70 18.01
CA SER A 46 15.22 6.32 16.90
C SER A 46 14.68 6.66 15.51
N LEU A 47 13.36 6.78 15.34
CA LEU A 47 12.72 7.11 14.06
C LEU A 47 12.26 8.57 14.00
N GLY A 48 11.95 9.18 15.14
CA GLY A 48 11.48 10.55 15.23
C GLY A 48 10.08 10.75 14.64
N VAL A 49 9.82 11.98 14.22
CA VAL A 49 8.55 12.43 13.63
C VAL A 49 8.81 13.06 12.26
N VAL A 50 7.78 13.10 11.43
CA VAL A 50 7.79 13.76 10.12
C VAL A 50 6.68 14.79 10.10
N ASP A 51 7.00 16.02 9.73
CA ASP A 51 6.00 17.03 9.42
C ASP A 51 5.53 16.86 7.97
N LEU A 52 4.23 16.65 7.79
CA LEU A 52 3.58 16.52 6.49
C LEU A 52 2.84 17.80 6.09
N GLY A 53 2.98 18.89 6.84
CA GLY A 53 2.23 20.12 6.65
C GLY A 53 0.74 19.98 6.96
N SER A 54 0.37 18.96 7.74
CA SER A 54 -1.03 18.71 8.09
C SER A 54 -1.45 19.55 9.31
N GLN A 55 -2.73 19.90 9.39
CA GLN A 55 -3.28 20.60 10.57
C GLN A 55 -3.14 19.77 11.87
N ALA A 56 -3.00 18.45 11.75
CA ALA A 56 -2.75 17.55 12.89
C ALA A 56 -1.30 17.61 13.41
N GLY A 57 -0.42 18.39 12.77
CA GLY A 57 0.99 18.51 13.13
C GLY A 57 1.85 17.36 12.59
N SER A 58 2.98 17.12 13.26
CA SER A 58 3.91 16.06 12.89
C SER A 58 3.39 14.67 13.28
N VAL A 59 3.76 13.66 12.49
CA VAL A 59 3.34 12.27 12.68
C VAL A 59 4.52 11.37 13.00
N ASN A 60 4.29 10.31 13.78
CA ASN A 60 5.34 9.36 14.14
C ASN A 60 5.83 8.59 12.90
N ALA A 61 7.13 8.69 12.61
CA ALA A 61 7.74 8.08 11.45
C ALA A 61 7.74 6.54 11.55
N ILE A 62 7.63 5.86 10.40
CA ILE A 62 7.79 4.41 10.29
C ILE A 62 9.21 4.04 9.85
N SER A 63 9.58 2.77 10.07
CA SER A 63 10.83 2.20 9.54
C SER A 63 10.59 1.45 8.24
N ARG A 64 11.39 1.77 7.21
CA ARG A 64 11.53 0.98 5.98
C ARG A 64 12.99 0.97 5.53
N SER A 65 13.51 -0.21 5.25
CA SER A 65 14.85 -0.45 4.74
C SER A 65 14.80 -0.73 3.23
N ARG A 66 15.93 -0.53 2.53
CA ARG A 66 16.04 -0.81 1.10
C ARG A 66 16.33 -2.28 0.83
N LEU A 67 16.04 -2.75 -0.37
CA LEU A 67 16.45 -4.08 -0.81
C LEU A 67 17.95 -4.12 -1.11
N THR A 68 18.62 -5.24 -0.81
CA THR A 68 20.06 -5.38 -1.10
C THR A 68 20.34 -5.42 -2.60
N HIS A 69 19.47 -6.09 -3.37
CA HIS A 69 19.60 -6.26 -4.83
C HIS A 69 19.09 -5.03 -5.61
N ASP A 70 18.28 -4.17 -4.99
CA ASP A 70 17.81 -2.93 -5.57
C ASP A 70 17.83 -1.83 -4.51
N ARG A 71 18.91 -1.03 -4.54
CA ARG A 71 19.14 0.08 -3.61
C ARG A 71 18.27 1.31 -3.92
N GLY A 72 17.48 1.29 -5.00
CA GLY A 72 16.45 2.29 -5.28
C GLY A 72 15.10 1.94 -4.66
N SER A 73 14.89 0.69 -4.26
CA SER A 73 13.58 0.19 -3.81
C SER A 73 13.50 -0.08 -2.32
N LEU A 74 12.36 0.31 -1.73
CA LEU A 74 11.93 -0.07 -0.37
C LEU A 74 11.19 -1.41 -0.35
N GLY A 75 10.91 -1.99 -1.52
CA GLY A 75 9.96 -3.07 -1.71
C GLY A 75 8.51 -2.60 -1.50
N ALA A 76 7.60 -3.57 -1.33
CA ALA A 76 6.19 -3.27 -1.06
C ALA A 76 6.03 -2.48 0.24
N LEU A 77 5.43 -1.29 0.14
CA LEU A 77 5.11 -0.44 1.29
C LEU A 77 3.82 -0.88 1.99
N ALA A 78 2.85 -1.33 1.18
CA ALA A 78 1.52 -1.72 1.62
C ALA A 78 1.60 -2.78 2.74
N ASN A 79 0.79 -2.55 3.77
CA ASN A 79 0.62 -3.46 4.89
C ASN A 79 -0.67 -4.25 4.68
N PRO A 80 -0.61 -5.44 4.06
CA PRO A 80 -1.80 -6.22 3.79
C PRO A 80 -2.44 -6.67 5.09
N VAL A 81 -3.76 -6.51 5.20
CA VAL A 81 -4.53 -7.10 6.28
C VAL A 81 -4.38 -8.63 6.27
N THR A 82 -4.26 -9.22 7.46
CA THR A 82 -4.30 -10.66 7.66
C THR A 82 -5.60 -11.06 8.36
N VAL A 83 -5.98 -12.33 8.25
CA VAL A 83 -7.22 -12.84 8.86
C VAL A 83 -7.25 -12.56 10.37
N GLU A 84 -6.13 -12.77 11.06
CA GLU A 84 -6.02 -12.52 12.51
C GLU A 84 -5.59 -11.10 12.87
N GLY A 85 -5.25 -10.27 11.87
CA GLY A 85 -4.77 -8.92 12.06
C GLY A 85 -5.92 -7.92 12.16
N SER A 86 -5.83 -7.00 13.12
CA SER A 86 -6.70 -5.83 13.22
C SER A 86 -6.20 -4.62 12.43
N THR A 87 -5.01 -4.73 11.83
CA THR A 87 -4.37 -3.64 11.07
C THR A 87 -4.12 -4.07 9.63
N GLY A 88 -4.36 -3.16 8.71
CA GLY A 88 -4.01 -3.30 7.30
C GLY A 88 -4.42 -2.04 6.56
N ASP A 89 -4.05 -1.92 5.30
CA ASP A 89 -4.47 -0.76 4.51
C ASP A 89 -5.84 -0.99 3.90
N GLU A 90 -6.16 -2.23 3.55
CA GLU A 90 -7.40 -2.61 2.89
C GLU A 90 -8.64 -2.34 3.76
N ILE A 91 -8.49 -2.28 5.09
CA ILE A 91 -9.58 -1.95 6.03
C ILE A 91 -9.95 -0.47 6.03
N VAL A 92 -9.11 0.43 5.51
CA VAL A 92 -9.35 1.87 5.60
C VAL A 92 -10.59 2.26 4.80
N GLY A 93 -11.56 2.91 5.45
CA GLY A 93 -12.81 3.31 4.81
C GLY A 93 -13.83 2.19 4.67
N LEU A 94 -13.53 0.96 5.13
CA LEU A 94 -14.54 -0.09 5.27
C LEU A 94 -15.19 -0.02 6.65
N ALA A 95 -16.49 -0.31 6.70
CA ALA A 95 -17.22 -0.42 7.95
C ALA A 95 -16.76 -1.66 8.73
N ARG A 96 -16.77 -1.57 10.06
CA ARG A 96 -16.22 -2.61 10.94
C ARG A 96 -16.98 -3.93 10.82
N ASP A 97 -18.30 -3.87 10.75
CA ASP A 97 -19.20 -5.01 10.53
C ASP A 97 -18.88 -5.75 9.22
N VAL A 98 -18.57 -5.02 8.14
CA VAL A 98 -18.11 -5.62 6.88
C VAL A 98 -16.78 -6.36 7.08
N VAL A 99 -15.81 -5.76 7.77
CA VAL A 99 -14.51 -6.41 8.01
C VAL A 99 -14.66 -7.69 8.84
N GLU A 100 -15.49 -7.68 9.88
CA GLU A 100 -15.74 -8.86 10.72
C GLU A 100 -16.51 -9.95 9.96
N SER A 101 -17.56 -9.60 9.22
CA SER A 101 -18.32 -10.55 8.40
C SER A 101 -17.42 -11.25 7.38
N VAL A 102 -16.60 -10.49 6.64
CA VAL A 102 -15.66 -11.07 5.65
C VAL A 102 -14.64 -11.99 6.34
N ARG A 103 -14.23 -11.66 7.57
CA ARG A 103 -13.29 -12.49 8.34
C ARG A 103 -13.92 -13.81 8.77
N GLU A 104 -15.17 -13.79 9.25
CA GLU A 104 -15.92 -14.98 9.63
C GLU A 104 -16.17 -15.90 8.43
N ASP A 105 -16.58 -15.33 7.29
CA ASP A 105 -16.80 -16.05 6.05
C ASP A 105 -15.51 -16.68 5.51
N PHE A 106 -14.39 -15.94 5.58
CA PHE A 106 -13.09 -16.43 5.13
C PHE A 106 -12.57 -17.59 5.98
N ARG A 107 -12.79 -17.55 7.30
CA ARG A 107 -12.43 -18.65 8.21
C ARG A 107 -13.28 -19.89 7.95
N SER A 108 -14.59 -19.70 7.77
CA SER A 108 -15.54 -20.81 7.59
C SER A 108 -15.38 -21.52 6.25
N ASN A 109 -14.90 -20.82 5.23
CA ASN A 109 -14.75 -21.34 3.86
C ASN A 109 -13.28 -21.38 3.40
N SER A 110 -12.32 -21.49 4.32
CA SER A 110 -10.89 -21.36 4.02
C SER A 110 -10.37 -22.36 2.98
N SER A 111 -11.04 -23.50 2.78
CA SER A 111 -10.72 -24.49 1.73
C SER A 111 -11.18 -24.09 0.32
N GLN A 112 -12.10 -23.13 0.19
CA GLN A 112 -12.59 -22.64 -1.11
C GLN A 112 -11.80 -21.45 -1.63
N TYR A 113 -11.10 -20.72 -0.75
CA TYR A 113 -10.32 -19.56 -1.15
C TYR A 113 -8.88 -19.93 -1.50
N SER A 114 -8.56 -19.96 -2.80
CA SER A 114 -7.17 -19.94 -3.30
C SER A 114 -6.50 -18.56 -3.19
N THR A 115 -7.22 -17.58 -2.62
CA THR A 115 -6.93 -16.15 -2.68
C THR A 115 -6.59 -15.58 -1.31
N ARG A 116 -5.80 -14.50 -1.27
CA ARG A 116 -5.41 -13.82 -0.02
C ARG A 116 -6.60 -13.10 0.61
N PHE A 117 -6.67 -13.09 1.94
CA PHE A 117 -7.70 -12.36 2.68
C PHE A 117 -7.80 -10.88 2.29
N SER A 118 -6.67 -10.21 2.08
CA SER A 118 -6.65 -8.81 1.61
C SER A 118 -7.31 -8.61 0.24
N THR A 119 -7.22 -9.59 -0.66
CA THR A 119 -7.91 -9.54 -1.96
C THR A 119 -9.42 -9.70 -1.78
N VAL A 120 -9.86 -10.60 -0.91
CA VAL A 120 -11.29 -10.77 -0.59
C VAL A 120 -11.81 -9.48 0.05
N LEU A 121 -11.12 -8.91 1.04
CA LEU A 121 -11.57 -7.68 1.67
C LEU A 121 -11.67 -6.51 0.67
N ARG A 122 -10.73 -6.40 -0.27
CA ARG A 122 -10.79 -5.40 -1.34
C ARG A 122 -12.02 -5.53 -2.22
N SER A 123 -12.56 -6.74 -2.43
CA SER A 123 -13.75 -6.92 -3.29
C SER A 123 -15.03 -6.32 -2.68
N HIS A 124 -15.03 -5.98 -1.39
CA HIS A 124 -16.14 -5.31 -0.71
C HIS A 124 -16.05 -3.78 -0.77
N ARG A 125 -15.00 -3.21 -1.36
CA ARG A 125 -14.87 -1.76 -1.51
C ARG A 125 -15.74 -1.26 -2.65
N ASN A 126 -16.39 -0.11 -2.43
CA ASN A 126 -17.13 0.58 -3.49
C ASN A 126 -16.17 0.94 -4.65
N PRO A 127 -16.47 0.59 -5.91
CA PRO A 127 -15.69 0.99 -7.09
C PRO A 127 -15.48 2.51 -7.24
N GLU A 128 -16.37 3.31 -6.66
CA GLU A 128 -16.22 4.78 -6.63
C GLU A 128 -15.14 5.27 -5.65
N GLU A 129 -14.59 4.40 -4.81
CA GLU A 129 -13.72 4.78 -3.70
C GLU A 129 -12.31 4.21 -3.86
N GLY A 130 -11.37 5.09 -4.24
CA GLY A 130 -9.94 4.81 -4.20
C GLY A 130 -9.37 4.96 -2.78
N LEU A 131 -8.19 4.39 -2.56
CA LEU A 131 -7.42 4.59 -1.33
C LEU A 131 -5.98 5.01 -1.65
N LEU A 132 -5.57 6.13 -1.09
CA LEU A 132 -4.18 6.62 -1.07
C LEU A 132 -3.61 6.49 0.34
N CYS A 133 -2.56 5.69 0.47
CA CYS A 133 -1.78 5.55 1.70
C CYS A 133 -0.47 6.35 1.61
N ILE A 134 -0.23 7.18 2.62
CA ILE A 134 0.97 8.01 2.77
C ILE A 134 1.82 7.44 3.91
N TYR A 135 3.05 7.07 3.62
CA TYR A 135 3.98 6.44 4.55
C TYR A 135 5.12 7.41 4.91
N PRO A 136 5.10 8.04 6.09
CA PRO A 136 6.20 8.87 6.56
C PRO A 136 7.38 7.99 7.00
N VAL A 137 8.32 7.72 6.10
CA VAL A 137 9.49 6.88 6.38
C VAL A 137 10.62 7.72 6.96
N SER A 138 11.10 7.31 8.13
CA SER A 138 12.22 7.98 8.79
C SER A 138 13.51 7.83 7.99
N ALA A 139 14.28 8.91 7.86
CA ALA A 139 15.66 8.86 7.37
C ALA A 139 16.55 7.95 8.20
N ASN A 140 16.23 7.78 9.48
CA ASN A 140 17.00 6.93 10.40
C ASN A 140 16.62 5.43 10.29
N SER A 141 15.82 5.04 9.29
CA SER A 141 15.37 3.66 9.13
C SER A 141 16.55 2.69 8.94
N LYS A 142 16.61 1.70 9.82
CA LYS A 142 17.62 0.63 9.82
C LYS A 142 17.08 -0.68 9.25
N ALA A 143 17.95 -1.44 8.59
CA ALA A 143 17.68 -2.85 8.37
C ALA A 143 17.58 -3.55 9.72
N GLY A 144 16.65 -4.49 9.87
CA GLY A 144 16.56 -5.28 11.10
C GLY A 144 17.77 -6.19 11.25
N ASP A 145 18.16 -6.50 12.49
CA ASP A 145 19.40 -7.24 12.80
C ASP A 145 19.52 -8.60 12.10
N ARG A 146 18.39 -9.21 11.74
CA ARG A 146 18.32 -10.52 11.06
C ARG A 146 17.99 -10.41 9.57
N ALA A 147 17.92 -9.21 9.01
CA ALA A 147 17.49 -9.00 7.64
C ALA A 147 18.64 -9.31 6.65
N LYS A 148 18.53 -10.42 5.93
CA LYS A 148 19.57 -10.86 4.95
C LYS A 148 19.54 -10.07 3.64
N ASN A 149 18.35 -9.63 3.21
CA ASN A 149 18.12 -8.99 1.92
C ASN A 149 17.73 -7.52 2.04
N ARG A 150 18.14 -6.88 3.14
CA ARG A 150 17.86 -5.47 3.40
C ARG A 150 19.11 -4.72 3.79
N VAL A 151 19.15 -3.45 3.44
CA VAL A 151 20.16 -2.49 3.88
C VAL A 151 19.49 -1.24 4.42
N ASP A 152 20.19 -0.50 5.28
CA ASP A 152 19.73 0.78 5.81
C ASP A 152 19.21 1.70 4.70
N LEU A 153 18.20 2.50 5.04
CA LEU A 153 17.64 3.49 4.11
C LEU A 153 18.73 4.46 3.65
N PHE A 154 19.52 4.97 4.59
CA PHE A 154 20.70 5.75 4.34
C PHE A 154 21.89 5.18 5.14
N GLY A 155 23.01 4.92 4.47
CA GLY A 155 24.15 4.21 5.06
C GLY A 155 25.39 5.06 5.35
N ASN A 156 25.35 6.37 5.09
CA ASN A 156 26.54 7.24 5.10
C ASN A 156 26.68 8.13 6.35
N GLY A 157 25.83 7.95 7.36
CA GLY A 157 25.85 8.74 8.59
C GLY A 157 25.52 10.23 8.43
N ARG A 158 25.16 10.68 7.22
CA ARG A 158 24.73 12.06 6.95
C ARG A 158 23.27 12.25 7.34
N ALA A 159 22.89 13.49 7.65
CA ALA A 159 21.49 13.84 7.76
C ALA A 159 20.81 13.75 6.38
N HIS A 160 19.64 13.13 6.33
CA HIS A 160 18.81 13.04 5.14
C HIS A 160 17.39 13.47 5.48
N PRO A 161 16.64 14.02 4.51
CA PRO A 161 15.21 14.24 4.68
C PRO A 161 14.49 12.89 4.84
N PRO A 162 13.30 12.89 5.48
CA PRO A 162 12.44 11.71 5.47
C PRO A 162 12.01 11.35 4.05
N VAL A 163 11.66 10.09 3.84
CA VAL A 163 11.11 9.60 2.57
C VAL A 163 9.60 9.47 2.70
N ILE A 164 8.86 9.98 1.73
CA ILE A 164 7.40 9.81 1.66
C ILE A 164 7.09 8.68 0.70
N GLY A 165 6.64 7.55 1.26
CA GLY A 165 6.14 6.44 0.47
C GLY A 165 4.67 6.67 0.12
N LEU A 166 4.28 6.35 -1.12
CA LEU A 166 2.88 6.39 -1.56
C LEU A 166 2.46 4.98 -1.98
N ALA A 167 1.25 4.58 -1.61
CA ALA A 167 0.62 3.39 -2.16
C ALA A 167 -0.82 3.70 -2.55
N VAL A 168 -1.20 3.27 -3.75
CA VAL A 168 -2.55 3.41 -4.27
C VAL A 168 -3.20 2.04 -4.29
N LEU A 169 -4.39 1.94 -3.70
CA LEU A 169 -5.19 0.73 -3.66
C LEU A 169 -6.49 0.99 -4.42
N PHE A 170 -6.66 0.26 -5.52
CA PHE A 170 -7.88 0.33 -6.31
C PHE A 170 -8.92 -0.69 -5.82
N PRO A 171 -10.21 -0.33 -5.76
CA PRO A 171 -11.31 -1.27 -5.62
C PRO A 171 -11.39 -2.21 -6.84
N PRO A 172 -12.21 -3.28 -6.78
CA PRO A 172 -12.59 -4.00 -7.99
C PRO A 172 -13.24 -3.04 -8.98
N SER A 173 -12.76 -3.03 -10.21
CA SER A 173 -13.37 -2.24 -11.28
C SER A 173 -14.50 -3.05 -11.95
N ARG A 174 -15.63 -2.38 -12.22
CA ARG A 174 -16.74 -2.92 -13.03
C ARG A 174 -16.36 -2.93 -14.51
N ALA A 175 -15.47 -2.02 -14.92
CA ALA A 175 -14.93 -1.88 -16.27
C ALA A 175 -13.67 -2.74 -16.53
N ALA A 176 -13.29 -3.64 -15.61
CA ALA A 176 -12.02 -4.38 -15.67
C ALA A 176 -11.80 -5.24 -16.94
N ARG A 177 -12.84 -5.51 -17.74
CA ARG A 177 -12.73 -6.21 -19.03
C ARG A 177 -12.30 -5.29 -20.17
N GLU A 178 -12.47 -3.99 -20.02
CA GLU A 178 -12.21 -2.95 -21.02
C GLU A 178 -10.99 -2.08 -20.64
N ALA A 179 -10.63 -2.06 -19.35
CA ALA A 179 -9.54 -1.25 -18.82
C ALA A 179 -8.14 -1.86 -19.02
N VAL A 180 -7.16 -0.98 -19.24
CA VAL A 180 -5.72 -1.31 -19.21
C VAL A 180 -5.34 -1.76 -17.80
N ARG A 181 -4.58 -2.85 -17.69
CA ARG A 181 -4.07 -3.34 -16.40
C ARG A 181 -2.85 -2.54 -15.98
N ILE A 182 -2.87 -2.04 -14.75
CA ILE A 182 -1.68 -1.47 -14.10
C ILE A 182 -1.13 -2.48 -13.09
N GLY A 183 0.11 -2.89 -13.31
CA GLY A 183 0.88 -3.71 -12.37
C GLY A 183 1.78 -2.82 -11.49
N GLY A 184 1.98 -3.24 -10.25
CA GLY A 184 3.04 -2.72 -9.38
C GLY A 184 3.81 -3.88 -8.76
N PRO A 185 4.94 -3.62 -8.09
CA PRO A 185 5.73 -4.66 -7.44
C PRO A 185 4.87 -5.39 -6.41
N LEU A 186 4.48 -6.62 -6.73
CA LEU A 186 3.80 -7.51 -5.80
C LEU A 186 4.84 -7.92 -4.75
N GLY A 187 4.51 -7.76 -3.46
CA GLY A 187 5.31 -8.33 -2.39
C GLY A 187 5.42 -9.85 -2.59
N GLY A 188 6.52 -10.29 -3.20
CA GLY A 188 6.80 -11.68 -3.45
C GLY A 188 7.03 -12.40 -2.13
N ARG A 189 6.38 -13.55 -1.94
CA ARG A 189 7.02 -14.60 -1.15
C ARG A 189 8.15 -15.10 -2.02
N GLY A 190 9.40 -14.95 -1.57
CA GLY A 190 10.49 -15.75 -2.14
C GLY A 190 10.01 -17.19 -2.17
N ARG A 191 9.98 -17.76 -3.37
CA ARG A 191 10.00 -19.21 -3.52
C ARG A 191 11.38 -19.71 -3.12
#